data_AF-A0A7K0Q312-F1
#
_entry.id   AF-A0A7K0Q312-F1
#
_cell.length_a   1.000
_cell.length_b   1.000
_cell.length_c   1.000
_cell.angle_alpha   90.00
_cell.angle_beta   90.00
_cell.angle_gamma   90.00
#
_symmetry.space_group_name_H-M   'P 1'
#
loop_
_entity.id
_entity.type
_entity.pdbx_description
1 polymer ?
#
loop_
_entity_poly.entity_id
_entity_poly.type
_entity_poly.pdbx_seq_one_letter_code
_entity_poly.pdbx_strand_id
1 'polypeptide(L)'
;MGRRPQPEIREQLLDACADHALAHGLPDRIAPFVAATGTSARMLLYHFGTRDQLLRAVLERARQRQVAAYEELLRARPGEPYTDTLARAWAGISGPDGAPFLRVFSP
;
A
#
# COMPACT_ATOMS: atom_id res chain seq x y z
N MET A 1 6.02 -32.40 7.46
CA MET A 1 7.06 -31.35 7.46
C MET A 1 6.38 -30.00 7.19
N GLY A 2 5.86 -29.36 8.22
CA GLY A 2 5.15 -28.08 8.07
C GLY A 2 6.17 -26.96 7.86
N ARG A 3 6.26 -26.43 6.64
CA ARG A 3 7.03 -25.21 6.36
C ARG A 3 6.41 -24.10 7.22
N ARG A 4 7.13 -23.59 8.21
CA ARG A 4 6.67 -22.46 9.04
C ARG A 4 6.36 -21.27 8.12
N PRO A 5 5.36 -20.42 8.47
CA PRO A 5 5.11 -19.19 7.73
C PRO A 5 6.41 -18.38 7.70
N GLN A 6 6.90 -18.13 6.48
CA GLN A 6 8.14 -17.38 6.25
C GLN A 6 7.75 -15.89 6.22
N PRO A 7 8.10 -15.11 7.25
CA PRO A 7 7.67 -13.72 7.36
C PRO A 7 8.16 -12.90 6.16
N GLU A 8 9.37 -13.18 5.67
CA GLU A 8 9.95 -12.53 4.48
C GLU A 8 9.10 -12.73 3.21
N ILE A 9 8.63 -13.95 2.96
CA ILE A 9 7.74 -14.22 1.81
C ILE A 9 6.42 -13.50 1.99
N ARG A 10 5.84 -13.53 3.20
CA ARG A 10 4.59 -12.84 3.49
C ARG A 10 4.70 -11.33 3.21
N GLU A 11 5.79 -10.70 3.63
CA GLU A 11 6.03 -9.27 3.39
C GLU A 11 6.21 -8.97 1.90
N GLN A 12 6.97 -9.78 1.16
CA GLN A 12 7.13 -9.62 -0.30
C GLN A 12 5.80 -9.72 -1.04
N LEU A 13 4.95 -10.68 -0.68
CA LEU A 13 3.62 -10.82 -1.25
C LEU A 13 2.73 -9.63 -0.92
N LEU A 14 2.79 -9.17 0.33
CA LEU A 14 2.01 -8.03 0.79
C LEU A 14 2.43 -6.76 0.04
N ASP A 15 3.73 -6.56 -0.17
CA ASP A 15 4.27 -5.44 -0.90
C ASP A 15 3.83 -5.45 -2.37
N ALA A 16 3.90 -6.60 -3.06
CA ALA A 16 3.44 -6.72 -4.44
C ALA A 16 1.91 -6.52 -4.58
N CYS A 17 1.13 -7.02 -3.62
CA CYS A 17 -0.32 -6.74 -3.59
C CYS A 17 -0.62 -5.25 -3.36
N ALA A 18 0.15 -4.58 -2.49
CA ALA A 18 0.02 -3.15 -2.24
C ALA A 18 0.41 -2.30 -3.45
N ASP A 19 1.46 -2.68 -4.18
CA ASP A 19 1.86 -2.04 -5.44
C ASP A 19 0.72 -2.13 -6.47
N HIS A 20 0.14 -3.32 -6.61
CA HIS A 20 -1.01 -3.52 -7.49
C HIS A 20 -2.21 -2.65 -7.08
N ALA A 21 -2.54 -2.61 -5.78
CA ALA A 21 -3.64 -1.81 -5.28
C ALA A 21 -3.42 -0.31 -5.50
N LEU A 22 -2.22 0.21 -5.24
CA LEU A 22 -1.89 1.62 -5.49
C LEU A 22 -1.95 1.98 -6.98
N ALA A 23 -1.54 1.06 -7.86
CA ALA A 23 -1.57 1.28 -9.30
C ALA A 23 -2.99 1.18 -9.89
N HIS A 24 -3.80 0.21 -9.44
CA HIS A 24 -5.03 -0.19 -10.13
C HIS A 24 -6.31 -0.06 -9.28
N GLY A 25 -6.20 0.34 -8.01
CA GLY A 25 -7.30 0.30 -7.05
C GLY A 25 -7.44 -1.07 -6.38
N LEU A 26 -8.29 -1.14 -5.35
CA LEU A 26 -8.50 -2.38 -4.61
C LEU A 26 -9.41 -3.33 -5.41
N PRO A 27 -8.97 -4.57 -5.71
CA PRO A 27 -9.76 -5.50 -6.50
C PRO A 27 -10.82 -6.24 -5.67
N ASP A 28 -11.98 -6.49 -6.28
CA ASP A 28 -13.03 -7.33 -5.68
C ASP A 28 -12.72 -8.83 -5.71
N ARG A 29 -11.71 -9.27 -6.46
CA ARG A 29 -11.37 -10.70 -6.57
C ARG A 29 -9.92 -10.91 -6.20
N ILE A 30 -9.56 -12.14 -5.83
CA ILE A 30 -8.17 -12.50 -5.53
C ILE A 30 -7.31 -12.68 -6.79
N ALA A 31 -7.94 -12.89 -7.96
CA ALA A 31 -7.25 -13.17 -9.21
C ALA A 31 -6.27 -12.07 -9.67
N PRO A 32 -6.55 -10.76 -9.53
CA PRO A 32 -5.57 -9.72 -9.83
C PRO A 32 -4.32 -9.79 -8.96
N PHE A 33 -4.46 -10.15 -7.67
CA PHE A 33 -3.30 -10.35 -6.80
C PHE A 33 -2.48 -11.58 -7.16
N VAL A 34 -3.13 -12.69 -7.54
CA VAL A 34 -2.45 -13.88 -8.08
C VAL A 34 -1.56 -13.52 -9.28
N ALA A 35 -2.08 -12.68 -10.19
CA ALA A 35 -1.31 -12.20 -11.34
C ALA A 35 -0.17 -11.27 -10.90
N ALA A 36 -0.43 -10.35 -9.97
CA ALA A 36 0.57 -9.39 -9.48
C ALA A 36 1.72 -10.05 -8.72
N THR A 37 1.45 -11.09 -7.93
CA THR A 37 2.46 -11.78 -7.14
C THR A 37 3.14 -12.92 -7.90
N GLY A 38 2.56 -13.39 -9.01
CA GLY A 38 3.01 -14.59 -9.71
C GLY A 38 2.80 -15.88 -8.90
N THR A 39 1.92 -15.87 -7.90
CA THR A 39 1.68 -17.00 -6.99
C THR A 39 0.23 -17.45 -7.02
N SER A 40 -0.04 -18.67 -6.56
CA SER A 40 -1.41 -19.20 -6.55
C SER A 40 -2.29 -18.57 -5.47
N ALA A 41 -3.61 -18.55 -5.69
CA ALA A 41 -4.58 -18.11 -4.67
C ALA A 41 -4.43 -18.89 -3.35
N ARG A 42 -4.12 -20.20 -3.44
CA ARG A 42 -3.88 -21.05 -2.26
C ARG A 42 -2.69 -20.56 -1.44
N MET A 43 -1.63 -20.10 -2.09
CA MET A 43 -0.43 -19.60 -1.43
C MET A 43 -0.66 -18.24 -0.76
N LEU A 44 -1.41 -17.35 -1.41
CA LEU A 44 -1.87 -16.10 -0.77
C LEU A 44 -2.73 -16.41 0.47
N LEU A 45 -3.77 -17.23 0.33
CA LEU A 45 -4.65 -17.58 1.45
C LEU A 45 -3.91 -18.36 2.56
N TYR A 46 -2.85 -19.10 2.23
CA TYR A 46 -2.00 -19.71 3.24
C TYR A 46 -1.29 -18.68 4.13
N HIS A 47 -0.82 -17.56 3.56
CA HIS A 47 -0.13 -16.51 4.31
C HIS A 47 -1.06 -15.48 4.98
N PHE A 48 -2.23 -15.25 4.39
CA PHE A 48 -3.15 -14.18 4.80
C PHE A 48 -4.48 -14.68 5.36
N GLY A 49 -4.73 -15.99 5.35
CA GLY A 49 -5.97 -16.60 5.83
C GLY A 49 -7.09 -16.48 4.80
N THR A 50 -7.95 -15.49 4.95
CA THR A 50 -9.08 -15.25 4.03
C THR A 50 -8.79 -14.16 3.02
N ARG A 51 -9.62 -14.07 1.96
CA ARG A 51 -9.58 -12.95 1.01
C ARG A 51 -9.74 -11.61 1.73
N ASP A 52 -10.67 -11.52 2.67
CA ASP A 52 -10.95 -10.26 3.36
C ASP A 52 -9.80 -9.85 4.30
N GLN A 53 -9.13 -10.84 4.91
CA GLN A 53 -7.91 -10.60 5.69
C GLN A 53 -6.75 -10.14 4.80
N LEU A 54 -6.60 -10.71 3.59
CA LEU A 54 -5.65 -10.23 2.59
C LEU A 54 -5.96 -8.78 2.20
N LEU A 55 -7.20 -8.46 1.84
CA LEU A 55 -7.60 -7.11 1.45
C LEU A 55 -7.34 -6.09 2.57
N ARG A 56 -7.68 -6.44 3.81
CA ARG A 56 -7.38 -5.62 4.98
C ARG A 56 -5.88 -5.39 5.14
N ALA A 57 -5.06 -6.44 5.05
CA ALA A 57 -3.61 -6.31 5.16
C ALA A 57 -3.04 -5.41 4.05
N VAL A 58 -3.53 -5.54 2.82
CA VAL A 58 -3.13 -4.70 1.68
C VAL A 58 -3.51 -3.25 1.90
N LEU A 59 -4.72 -2.98 2.39
CA LEU A 59 -5.15 -1.62 2.74
C LEU A 59 -4.32 -1.01 3.87
N GLU A 60 -4.02 -1.79 4.91
CA GLU A 60 -3.14 -1.37 6.01
C GLU A 60 -1.74 -1.03 5.48
N ARG A 61 -1.18 -1.86 4.59
CA ARG A 61 0.12 -1.61 3.97
C ARG A 61 0.13 -0.36 3.10
N ALA A 62 -0.90 -0.19 2.26
CA ALA A 62 -1.06 1.02 1.44
C ALA A 62 -1.19 2.26 2.33
N ARG A 63 -1.91 2.17 3.45
CA ARG A 63 -2.07 3.26 4.41
C ARG A 63 -0.76 3.60 5.11
N GLN A 64 0.02 2.62 5.53
CA GLN A 64 1.35 2.84 6.12
C GLN A 64 2.26 3.60 5.15
N ARG A 65 2.28 3.20 3.87
CA ARG A 65 3.07 3.89 2.83
C ARG A 65 2.57 5.32 2.59
N GLN A 66 1.26 5.54 2.62
CA GLN A 66 0.67 6.88 2.52
C GLN A 66 1.14 7.78 3.67
N VAL A 67 1.04 7.29 4.91
CA VAL A 67 1.44 8.04 6.10
C VAL A 67 2.92 8.39 6.01
N ALA A 68 3.79 7.42 5.71
CA ALA A 68 5.22 7.66 5.55
C ALA A 68 5.51 8.72 4.47
N ALA A 69 4.86 8.63 3.30
CA ALA A 69 5.02 9.62 2.24
C ALA A 69 4.58 11.03 2.68
N TYR A 70 3.49 11.13 3.44
CA TYR A 70 2.97 12.43 3.88
C TYR A 70 3.81 13.01 5.03
N GLU A 71 4.33 12.17 5.93
CA GLU A 71 5.27 12.57 6.97
C GLU A 71 6.55 13.16 6.36
N GLU A 72 7.07 12.57 5.29
CA GLU A 72 8.20 13.12 4.53
C GLU A 72 7.89 14.50 3.94
N LEU A 73 6.71 14.68 3.34
CA LEU A 73 6.29 15.95 2.76
C LEU A 73 6.07 17.05 3.82
N LEU A 74 5.53 16.67 4.98
CA LEU A 74 5.20 17.57 6.09
C LEU A 74 6.39 17.84 7.02
N ARG A 75 7.55 17.19 6.81
CA ARG A 75 8.72 17.40 7.63
C ARG A 75 9.18 18.86 7.55
N ALA A 76 9.22 19.52 8.70
CA ALA A 76 9.70 20.88 8.84
C ALA A 76 11.15 20.99 8.35
N ARG A 77 11.44 22.04 7.58
CA ARG A 77 12.77 22.34 7.07
C ARG A 77 13.38 23.52 7.82
N PRO A 78 14.66 23.43 8.24
CA PRO A 78 15.32 24.55 8.89
C PRO A 78 15.34 25.80 8.01
N GLY A 79 15.01 26.95 8.57
CA GLY A 79 15.01 28.24 7.84
C GLY A 79 13.81 28.46 6.93
N GLU A 80 12.81 27.59 6.94
CA GLU A 80 11.57 27.73 6.16
C GLU A 80 10.35 27.93 7.08
N PRO A 81 9.49 28.92 6.81
CA PRO A 81 8.18 29.02 7.47
C PRO A 81 7.35 27.75 7.23
N TYR A 82 6.67 27.25 8.27
CA TYR A 82 5.89 26.02 8.13
C TYR A 82 4.73 26.15 7.12
N THR A 83 4.22 27.36 6.88
CA THR A 83 3.23 27.63 5.83
C THR A 83 3.71 27.25 4.43
N ASP A 84 5.00 27.45 4.15
CA ASP A 84 5.59 27.12 2.84
C ASP A 84 5.77 25.60 2.70
N THR A 85 6.07 24.94 3.82
CA THR A 85 6.10 23.48 3.89
C THR A 85 4.72 22.88 3.65
N LEU A 86 3.68 23.46 4.27
CA LEU A 86 2.30 23.05 4.04
C LEU A 86 1.85 23.27 2.59
N ALA A 87 2.20 24.41 1.98
CA ALA A 87 1.85 24.69 0.59
C ALA A 87 2.49 23.67 -0.37
N ARG A 88 3.77 23.34 -0.17
CA ARG A 88 4.46 22.30 -0.94
C ARG A 88 3.89 20.91 -0.69
N ALA A 89 3.63 20.55 0.57
CA ALA A 89 3.04 19.26 0.92
C ALA A 89 1.66 19.12 0.27
N TRP A 90 0.84 20.17 0.29
CA TRP A 90 -0.44 20.20 -0.39
C TRP A 90 -0.31 19.96 -1.89
N ALA A 91 0.66 20.58 -2.56
CA ALA A 91 0.92 20.35 -3.98
C ALA A 91 1.31 18.90 -4.28
N GLY A 92 2.12 18.26 -3.41
CA GLY A 92 2.48 16.84 -3.55
C GLY A 92 1.29 15.90 -3.30
N ILE A 93 0.49 16.18 -2.27
CA ILE A 93 -0.67 15.36 -1.88
C ILE A 93 -1.81 15.46 -2.91
N SER A 94 -2.07 16.65 -3.44
CA SER A 94 -3.13 16.90 -4.43
C SER A 94 -2.68 16.68 -5.88
N GLY A 95 -1.36 16.55 -6.10
CA GLY A 95 -0.76 16.32 -7.40
C GLY A 95 -0.75 14.86 -7.83
N PRO A 96 -0.07 14.54 -8.95
CA PRO A 96 0.02 13.19 -9.51
C PRO A 96 0.55 12.14 -8.53
N ASP A 97 1.44 12.54 -7.62
CA ASP A 97 2.07 11.65 -6.63
C ASP A 97 1.08 11.17 -5.54
N GLY A 98 0.02 11.94 -5.28
CA GLY A 98 -1.05 11.55 -4.36
C GLY A 98 -2.13 10.67 -5.00
N ALA A 99 -2.22 10.65 -6.34
CA ALA A 99 -3.26 9.92 -7.07
C ALA A 99 -3.35 8.41 -6.74
N PRO A 100 -2.23 7.67 -6.55
CA PRO A 100 -2.29 6.26 -6.16
C PRO A 100 -3.03 6.02 -4.84
N PHE A 101 -2.83 6.89 -3.85
CA PHE A 101 -3.51 6.77 -2.56
C PHE A 101 -4.99 7.15 -2.65
N LEU A 102 -5.32 8.19 -3.41
CA LEU A 102 -6.72 8.58 -3.64
C LEU A 102 -7.50 7.46 -4.32
N ARG A 103 -6.88 6.72 -5.26
CA ARG A 103 -7.54 5.59 -5.95
C ARG A 103 -7.90 4.42 -5.03
N VAL A 104 -7.07 4.16 -4.01
CA VAL A 104 -7.30 3.03 -3.08
C VAL A 104 -8.38 3.36 -2.04
N PHE A 105 -8.50 4.64 -1.66
CA PHE A 105 -9.37 5.07 -0.56
C PHE A 105 -10.59 5.89 -0.99
N SER A 106 -10.76 6.15 -2.29
CA SER A 106 -11.98 6.75 -2.82
C SER A 106 -13.03 5.68 -3.12
N PRO A 107 -14.31 5.90 -2.75
CA PRO A 107 -15.42 5.04 -3.16
C PRO A 107 -15.69 5.08 -4.67
#